data_AF-A0A8T1G2F9-F1
#
_entry.id   AF-A0A8T1G2F9-F1
#
_cell.length_a   1.000
_cell.length_b   1.000
_cell.length_c   1.000
_cell.angle_alpha   90.00
_cell.angle_beta   90.00
_cell.angle_gamma   90.00
#
_symmetry.space_group_name_H-M   'P 1'
#
loop_
_entity.id
_entity.type
_entity.pdbx_description
1 polymer ?
#
loop_
_entity_poly.entity_id
_entity_poly.type
_entity_poly.pdbx_seq_one_letter_code
_entity_poly.pdbx_strand_id
1 'polypeptide(L)'
;MNEPSSTCDCVLAAKDDICAHICNERHSTKPSRRDEGVVELEQVAVPGDGGFIRTNDVNFPFDPYRQPFAPGQNEPNSGGHGNLNSATLPMAALHHSSLHYNLHSLYGHAQARATHHALNSIVKKRSVLLSRSTFSGTGRYAGHWVGDDAKASWEQLRLSISGTLQMNLLGIPLTGPNVCGSRGRSSTELCVRWHQAASFLPLLRNHAERDEGKQTPVDFDADALNILRSTLLRRYRYLPYMYTLFFEAHRSGSPVVRPLSFEFPDDKNARDIEHQYLLGPALMVSPVVHEGAISTEVYFPDANWYDVHSGKLALDPAAGDSRRVSLLTPLPKLQVHLRGGYIIPTQKSLTTTALSRRGAFTLLAALDTSQNNTSAFGELYVDDGDSLSAVEDHRYSLMHFGVLQNSSDTVEFKNSIKFHGYAGPEMQADIKEIRVYGVRGDGFAANSSMNATLLSSSGEGSPQESSIKADYFAQSDMLVLSRLDVPIGQEFHVKVVAQPAATPEGGKKGGGVGVNASGKSGSGEEAEKGGAAGGKKSAEKKKKSKFSVTGIVGIVVGCAFLAAIIFMFLLRRRRQGYETI
;
A
#
# COMPACT_ATOMS: atom_id res chain seq x y z
N MET A 1 -7.90 -16.54 18.23
CA MET A 1 -7.22 -15.24 18.41
C MET A 1 -6.85 -15.20 19.88
N ASN A 2 -5.56 -15.33 20.20
CA ASN A 2 -5.12 -15.16 21.58
C ASN A 2 -4.70 -13.70 21.68
N GLU A 3 -5.39 -12.93 22.50
CA GLU A 3 -4.99 -11.56 22.85
C GLU A 3 -4.16 -11.63 24.12
N PRO A 4 -2.83 -11.40 24.03
CA PRO A 4 -2.05 -11.17 25.23
C PRO A 4 -1.97 -9.68 25.49
N SER A 5 -2.90 -9.19 26.32
CA SER A 5 -2.56 -8.11 27.22
C SER A 5 -1.71 -8.69 28.36
N SER A 6 -0.80 -7.91 28.93
CA SER A 6 -0.08 -8.23 30.18
C SER A 6 -1.01 -8.30 31.40
N THR A 7 -2.32 -8.38 31.18
CA THR A 7 -3.40 -8.47 32.15
C THR A 7 -4.32 -9.62 31.74
N CYS A 8 -4.83 -10.40 32.70
CA CYS A 8 -5.75 -11.51 32.39
C CYS A 8 -6.96 -10.99 31.59
N ASP A 9 -7.22 -11.58 30.42
CA ASP A 9 -8.44 -11.32 29.65
C ASP A 9 -9.62 -12.09 30.26
N CYS A 10 -10.50 -11.38 30.98
CA CYS A 10 -11.63 -11.98 31.71
C CYS A 10 -12.73 -12.54 30.78
N VAL A 11 -12.67 -12.33 29.46
CA VAL A 11 -13.66 -12.88 28.52
C VAL A 11 -13.39 -14.37 28.20
N LEU A 12 -12.15 -14.82 28.36
CA LEU A 12 -11.73 -16.22 28.12
C LEU A 12 -11.53 -17.03 29.41
N ALA A 13 -11.66 -16.40 30.58
CA ALA A 13 -11.57 -17.06 31.87
C ALA A 13 -12.87 -17.84 32.20
N ALA A 14 -13.07 -18.98 31.53
CA ALA A 14 -14.09 -19.93 31.93
C ALA A 14 -13.52 -21.36 32.02
N LYS A 15 -13.67 -21.90 33.24
CA LYS A 15 -13.53 -23.27 33.76
C LYS A 15 -12.19 -23.78 34.30
N ASP A 16 -11.02 -23.34 33.82
CA ASP A 16 -9.75 -23.85 34.35
C ASP A 16 -8.87 -22.74 34.97
N ASP A 17 -9.33 -22.27 36.13
CA ASP A 17 -8.66 -21.72 37.33
C ASP A 17 -7.34 -20.91 37.30
N ILE A 18 -6.80 -20.48 36.16
CA ILE A 18 -5.50 -19.78 36.13
C ILE A 18 -5.62 -18.25 36.34
N CYS A 19 -6.79 -17.66 36.09
CA CYS A 19 -7.03 -16.21 36.25
C CYS A 19 -8.33 -15.85 37.02
N ALA A 20 -9.05 -16.85 37.57
CA ALA A 20 -10.38 -16.63 38.16
C ALA A 20 -10.37 -15.69 39.38
N HIS A 21 -9.31 -15.73 40.19
CA HIS A 21 -9.17 -14.90 41.39
C HIS A 21 -8.94 -13.41 41.13
N ILE A 22 -8.42 -13.04 39.95
CA ILE A 22 -8.17 -11.65 39.57
C ILE A 22 -9.43 -10.99 39.01
N CYS A 23 -10.29 -11.76 38.35
CA CYS A 23 -11.57 -11.27 37.82
C CYS A 23 -12.71 -11.27 38.88
N ASN A 24 -12.56 -11.99 39.99
CA ASN A 24 -13.53 -12.04 41.10
C ASN A 24 -12.89 -11.51 42.40
N GLU A 25 -12.86 -10.20 42.60
CA GLU A 25 -12.64 -9.67 43.94
C GLU A 25 -13.91 -9.83 44.79
N ARG A 26 -13.89 -10.88 45.64
CA ARG A 26 -14.25 -10.86 47.07
C ARG A 26 -14.31 -12.31 47.55
N HIS A 27 -13.22 -12.81 48.13
CA HIS A 27 -13.17 -13.51 49.41
C HIS A 27 -11.84 -14.27 49.59
N SER A 28 -11.23 -14.01 50.75
CA SER A 28 -10.21 -14.80 51.45
C SER A 28 -10.22 -16.31 51.12
N THR A 29 -9.06 -16.88 50.76
CA THR A 29 -8.42 -18.00 51.49
C THR A 29 -7.07 -18.42 50.88
N LYS A 30 -6.21 -19.03 51.71
CA LYS A 30 -4.79 -19.38 51.53
C LYS A 30 -4.50 -20.40 50.40
N PRO A 31 -3.32 -20.36 49.74
CA PRO A 31 -2.94 -21.37 48.75
C PRO A 31 -2.32 -22.62 49.39
N SER A 32 -2.68 -23.80 48.88
CA SER A 32 -2.02 -25.08 49.17
C SER A 32 -0.85 -25.32 48.20
N ARG A 33 0.28 -25.80 48.72
CA ARG A 33 1.46 -26.17 47.95
C ARG A 33 1.27 -27.56 47.32
N ARG A 34 1.54 -27.69 46.02
CA ARG A 34 1.99 -28.95 45.41
C ARG A 34 3.47 -28.82 45.09
N ASP A 35 4.22 -29.83 45.52
CA ASP A 35 5.66 -29.97 45.32
C ASP A 35 5.95 -30.31 43.85
N GLU A 36 6.66 -29.43 43.16
CA GLU A 36 7.43 -29.74 41.96
C GLU A 36 8.87 -29.23 42.16
N GLY A 37 9.82 -30.03 41.66
CA GLY A 37 11.25 -29.99 41.98
C GLY A 37 11.85 -28.59 42.07
N VAL A 38 12.34 -28.28 43.27
CA VAL A 38 13.07 -27.05 43.59
C VAL A 38 14.38 -27.03 42.81
N VAL A 39 14.52 -26.06 41.90
CA VAL A 39 15.85 -25.60 41.48
C VAL A 39 16.42 -24.86 42.68
N GLU A 40 17.28 -25.52 43.46
CA GLU A 40 18.02 -24.85 44.53
C GLU A 40 19.05 -23.91 43.90
N LEU A 41 18.74 -22.61 43.91
CA LEU A 41 19.72 -21.55 43.81
C LEU A 41 19.97 -21.05 45.23
N GLU A 42 21.23 -20.96 45.63
CA GLU A 42 21.66 -20.47 46.95
C GLU A 42 20.96 -19.15 47.29
N GLN A 43 20.02 -19.22 48.25
CA GLN A 43 19.55 -18.03 48.95
C GLN A 43 20.69 -17.55 49.84
N VAL A 44 21.52 -16.64 49.33
CA VAL A 44 22.41 -15.86 50.20
C VAL A 44 21.55 -14.81 50.91
N ALA A 45 20.89 -15.22 51.98
CA ALA A 45 20.30 -14.31 52.94
C ALA A 45 21.44 -13.63 53.70
N VAL A 46 21.77 -12.40 53.33
CA VAL A 46 22.60 -11.54 54.16
C VAL A 46 21.70 -10.96 55.27
N PRO A 47 21.93 -11.28 56.55
CA PRO A 47 21.17 -10.65 57.62
C PRO A 47 21.64 -9.20 57.75
N GLY A 48 20.78 -8.22 57.44
CA GLY A 48 21.02 -6.84 57.88
C GLY A 48 20.52 -5.69 57.02
N ASP A 49 20.26 -5.84 55.72
CA ASP A 49 19.78 -4.74 54.89
C ASP A 49 18.64 -5.19 53.96
N GLY A 50 17.54 -4.44 53.99
CA GLY A 50 16.25 -4.85 53.46
C GLY A 50 16.19 -5.12 51.96
N GLY A 51 15.35 -6.09 51.58
CA GLY A 51 14.58 -6.06 50.34
C GLY A 51 15.27 -6.37 49.00
N PHE A 52 16.59 -6.53 48.94
CA PHE A 52 17.28 -6.76 47.66
C PHE A 52 17.21 -8.22 47.19
N ILE A 53 16.64 -8.46 46.01
CA ILE A 53 16.74 -9.75 45.31
C ILE A 53 17.99 -9.68 44.43
N ARG A 54 19.00 -10.52 44.72
CA ARG A 54 20.15 -10.69 43.84
C ARG A 54 19.85 -11.79 42.84
N THR A 55 20.07 -11.50 41.56
CA THR A 55 20.14 -12.50 40.51
C THR A 55 21.51 -12.38 39.83
N ASN A 56 22.03 -13.49 39.29
CA ASN A 56 23.40 -13.54 38.74
C ASN A 56 23.63 -12.61 37.53
N ASP A 57 22.57 -11.99 37.03
CA ASP A 57 22.47 -11.15 35.85
C ASP A 57 22.29 -9.65 36.16
N VAL A 58 22.22 -9.24 37.43
CA VAL A 58 22.22 -7.82 37.82
C VAL A 58 23.56 -7.43 38.46
N ASN A 59 24.33 -6.58 37.78
CA ASN A 59 25.62 -6.06 38.28
C ASN A 59 25.47 -5.12 39.50
N PHE A 60 24.26 -4.67 39.79
CA PHE A 60 23.93 -3.81 40.92
C PHE A 60 22.64 -4.29 41.59
N PRO A 61 22.49 -4.13 42.91
CA PRO A 61 21.27 -4.52 43.60
C PRO A 61 20.09 -3.66 43.10
N PHE A 62 19.21 -4.25 42.29
CA PHE A 62 17.92 -3.65 41.96
C PHE A 62 17.01 -3.82 43.17
N ASP A 63 16.49 -2.71 43.71
CA ASP A 63 15.46 -2.74 44.74
C ASP A 63 14.09 -2.81 44.05
N PRO A 64 13.43 -3.98 44.04
CA PRO A 64 12.11 -4.11 43.43
C PRO A 64 11.02 -3.31 44.16
N TYR A 65 11.31 -2.82 45.36
CA TYR A 65 10.44 -1.95 46.17
C TYR A 65 10.76 -0.46 45.99
N ARG A 66 11.88 -0.09 45.36
CA ARG A 66 12.21 1.27 44.91
C ARG A 66 12.42 1.33 43.40
N GLN A 67 11.34 1.07 42.68
CA GLN A 67 11.35 1.14 41.23
C GLN A 67 11.56 2.60 40.77
N PRO A 68 12.33 2.84 39.70
CA PRO A 68 12.40 4.16 39.10
C PRO A 68 11.02 4.57 38.58
N PHE A 69 10.69 5.85 38.76
CA PHE A 69 9.50 6.44 38.17
C PHE A 69 9.64 6.44 36.64
N ALA A 70 8.60 6.00 35.95
CA ALA A 70 8.51 5.98 34.50
C ALA A 70 7.57 7.13 34.04
N PRO A 71 8.12 8.23 33.50
CA PRO A 71 7.30 9.34 33.00
C PRO A 71 6.30 8.87 31.94
N GLY A 72 5.05 9.31 32.05
CA GLY A 72 3.98 8.96 31.12
C GLY A 72 3.20 7.68 31.45
N GLN A 73 3.56 6.94 32.51
CA GLN A 73 2.79 5.77 32.99
C GLN A 73 1.89 6.06 34.20
N ASN A 74 1.70 7.34 34.53
CA ASN A 74 0.71 7.74 35.53
C ASN A 74 -0.65 7.94 34.85
N GLU A 75 -1.37 6.84 34.66
CA GLU A 75 -2.68 6.73 34.03
C GLU A 75 -3.67 6.14 35.06
N PRO A 76 -4.17 6.94 36.02
CA PRO A 76 -4.91 6.42 37.18
C PRO A 76 -6.17 5.63 36.79
N ASN A 77 -6.80 6.01 35.67
CA ASN A 77 -8.00 5.36 35.15
C ASN A 77 -7.74 4.02 34.47
N SER A 78 -6.47 3.70 34.18
CA SER A 78 -6.01 2.49 33.49
C SER A 78 -5.09 1.63 34.38
N GLY A 79 -5.08 1.88 35.70
CA GLY A 79 -4.23 1.17 36.66
C GLY A 79 -2.76 1.62 36.69
N GLY A 80 -2.44 2.73 36.02
CA GLY A 80 -1.10 3.29 36.00
C GLY A 80 -0.81 4.15 37.24
N HIS A 81 0.25 3.82 37.95
CA HIS A 81 0.68 4.54 39.16
C HIS A 81 2.10 5.13 39.00
N GLY A 82 2.61 5.22 37.76
CA GLY A 82 3.89 5.87 37.44
C GLY A 82 5.15 5.09 37.80
N ASN A 83 5.03 3.87 38.34
CA ASN A 83 6.18 2.96 38.51
C ASN A 83 6.24 1.96 37.36
N LEU A 84 7.39 1.30 37.17
CA LEU A 84 7.58 0.30 36.11
C LEU A 84 6.55 -0.83 36.12
N ASN A 85 6.04 -1.22 37.28
CA ASN A 85 5.02 -2.26 37.40
C ASN A 85 3.57 -1.79 37.20
N SER A 86 3.36 -0.58 36.66
CA SER A 86 2.04 -0.07 36.29
C SER A 86 1.37 -0.98 35.27
N ALA A 87 0.19 -1.52 35.58
CA ALA A 87 -0.59 -2.43 34.72
C ALA A 87 0.21 -3.66 34.19
N THR A 88 1.16 -4.16 34.99
CA THR A 88 1.97 -5.35 34.67
C THR A 88 2.37 -6.10 35.95
N LEU A 89 3.16 -7.16 35.83
CA LEU A 89 3.61 -7.94 36.98
C LEU A 89 4.63 -7.17 37.85
N PRO A 90 4.82 -7.53 39.12
CA PRO A 90 5.92 -6.98 39.92
C PRO A 90 7.28 -7.18 39.24
N MET A 91 8.15 -6.17 39.25
CA MET A 91 9.49 -6.27 38.62
C MET A 91 10.38 -7.36 39.23
N ALA A 92 10.11 -7.72 40.50
CA ALA A 92 10.75 -8.84 41.21
C ALA A 92 10.20 -10.23 40.85
N ALA A 93 9.13 -10.34 40.06
CA ALA A 93 8.55 -11.63 39.72
C ALA A 93 9.60 -12.50 39.00
N LEU A 94 9.73 -13.75 39.41
CA LEU A 94 10.69 -14.69 38.86
C LEU A 94 10.08 -15.40 37.65
N HIS A 95 10.77 -15.34 36.52
CA HIS A 95 10.55 -16.24 35.39
C HIS A 95 11.66 -17.29 35.39
N HIS A 96 11.49 -18.36 34.60
CA HIS A 96 12.47 -19.45 34.52
C HIS A 96 13.89 -18.97 34.22
N SER A 97 14.04 -17.91 33.39
CA SER A 97 15.35 -17.45 32.91
C SER A 97 15.91 -16.22 33.62
N SER A 98 15.10 -15.40 34.29
CA SER A 98 15.52 -14.13 34.93
C SER A 98 14.33 -13.46 35.67
N LEU A 99 14.58 -12.32 36.31
CA LEU A 99 13.56 -11.43 36.83
C LEU A 99 12.70 -10.83 35.71
N HIS A 100 11.45 -10.51 36.06
CA HIS A 100 10.54 -9.80 35.18
C HIS A 100 11.10 -8.44 34.75
N TYR A 101 11.86 -7.76 35.60
CA TYR A 101 12.57 -6.52 35.25
C TYR A 101 13.37 -6.64 33.93
N ASN A 102 14.11 -7.74 33.75
CA ASN A 102 14.93 -7.97 32.55
C ASN A 102 14.10 -8.49 31.37
N LEU A 103 12.98 -9.18 31.64
CA LEU A 103 12.22 -9.94 30.64
C LEU A 103 10.87 -9.31 30.29
N HIS A 104 10.47 -8.22 30.92
CA HIS A 104 9.14 -7.61 30.80
C HIS A 104 8.72 -7.47 29.32
N SER A 105 9.56 -6.80 28.53
CA SER A 105 9.28 -6.53 27.12
C SER A 105 9.49 -7.73 26.19
N LEU A 106 9.96 -8.87 26.72
CA LEU A 106 10.10 -10.13 25.99
C LEU A 106 8.90 -11.06 26.18
N TYR A 107 7.98 -10.76 27.10
CA TYR A 107 6.88 -11.67 27.46
C TYR A 107 6.01 -12.03 26.25
N GLY A 108 5.52 -11.03 25.50
CA GLY A 108 4.72 -11.26 24.30
C GLY A 108 5.48 -12.00 23.20
N HIS A 109 6.79 -11.75 23.05
CA HIS A 109 7.64 -12.48 22.11
C HIS A 109 7.77 -13.97 22.47
N ALA A 110 8.08 -14.26 23.75
CA ALA A 110 8.21 -15.62 24.23
C ALA A 110 6.89 -16.40 24.09
N GLN A 111 5.76 -15.76 24.39
CA GLN A 111 4.44 -16.34 24.22
C GLN A 111 4.08 -16.59 22.76
N ALA A 112 4.34 -15.63 21.86
CA ALA A 112 4.10 -15.79 20.43
C ALA A 112 4.90 -16.97 19.88
N ARG A 113 6.18 -17.11 20.28
CA ARG A 113 7.02 -18.25 19.92
C ARG A 113 6.46 -19.58 20.43
N ALA A 114 6.11 -19.66 21.71
CA ALA A 114 5.53 -20.89 22.29
C ALA A 114 4.21 -21.28 21.61
N THR A 115 3.33 -20.31 21.38
CA THR A 115 2.03 -20.53 20.72
C THR A 115 2.22 -20.97 19.27
N HIS A 116 3.17 -20.37 18.54
CA HIS A 116 3.50 -20.78 17.17
C HIS A 116 3.94 -22.25 17.11
N HIS A 117 4.83 -22.68 18.00
CA HIS A 117 5.24 -24.10 18.07
C HIS A 117 4.07 -25.04 18.39
N ALA A 118 3.20 -24.67 19.33
CA ALA A 118 2.01 -25.44 19.65
C ALA A 118 1.03 -25.53 18.47
N LEU A 119 0.79 -24.41 17.76
CA LEU A 119 -0.07 -24.41 16.58
C LEU A 119 0.49 -25.27 15.46
N ASN A 120 1.80 -25.21 15.20
CA ASN A 120 2.42 -26.03 14.17
C ASN A 120 2.32 -27.54 14.50
N SER A 121 2.44 -27.93 15.77
CA SER A 121 2.32 -29.35 16.17
C SER A 121 0.88 -29.87 16.10
N ILE A 122 -0.10 -29.04 16.45
CA ILE A 122 -1.53 -29.39 16.47
C ILE A 122 -2.12 -29.36 15.05
N VAL A 123 -1.93 -28.25 14.33
CA VAL A 123 -2.59 -27.98 13.04
C VAL A 123 -1.81 -28.55 11.87
N LYS A 124 -0.47 -28.67 12.00
CA LYS A 124 0.45 -29.16 10.95
C LYS A 124 0.40 -28.37 9.63
N LYS A 125 -0.09 -27.13 9.69
CA LYS A 125 -0.20 -26.16 8.60
C LYS A 125 0.06 -24.76 9.17
N ARG A 126 0.48 -23.82 8.31
CA ARG A 126 0.58 -22.39 8.64
C ARG A 126 -0.78 -21.93 9.15
N SER A 127 -0.78 -21.44 10.38
CA SER A 127 -1.94 -20.82 11.01
C SER A 127 -1.74 -19.31 11.07
N VAL A 128 -2.81 -18.59 11.38
CA VAL A 128 -2.75 -17.15 11.63
C VAL A 128 -2.63 -16.92 13.13
N LEU A 129 -1.48 -16.40 13.55
CA LEU A 129 -1.23 -15.93 14.91
C LEU A 129 -1.02 -14.42 14.87
N LEU A 130 -1.75 -13.69 15.70
CA LEU A 130 -1.58 -12.26 15.92
C LEU A 130 -1.16 -12.03 17.37
N SER A 131 -0.19 -11.15 17.59
CA SER A 131 0.27 -10.76 18.92
C SER A 131 0.20 -9.25 19.09
N ARG A 132 -0.33 -8.81 20.23
CA ARG A 132 -0.36 -7.40 20.59
C ARG A 132 1.02 -6.90 20.97
N SER A 133 1.59 -7.49 22.03
CA SER A 133 2.96 -7.21 22.45
C SER A 133 3.96 -7.91 21.52
N THR A 134 4.98 -7.17 21.09
CA THR A 134 6.01 -7.65 20.16
C THR A 134 7.40 -7.22 20.61
N PHE A 135 8.42 -7.98 20.24
CA PHE A 135 9.83 -7.60 20.36
C PHE A 135 10.52 -7.82 19.01
N SER A 136 11.79 -7.43 18.89
CA SER A 136 12.60 -7.73 17.70
C SER A 136 12.55 -9.22 17.36
N GLY A 137 12.23 -9.53 16.10
CA GLY A 137 12.08 -10.91 15.62
C GLY A 137 10.71 -11.55 15.84
N THR A 138 9.74 -10.90 16.48
CA THR A 138 8.38 -11.47 16.65
C THR A 138 7.69 -11.78 15.32
N GLY A 139 7.99 -11.04 14.25
CA GLY A 139 7.43 -11.26 12.91
C GLY A 139 7.72 -12.65 12.32
N ARG A 140 8.70 -13.39 12.86
CA ARG A 140 8.94 -14.80 12.54
C ARG A 140 7.82 -15.73 12.99
N TYR A 141 7.08 -15.35 14.04
CA TYR A 141 6.13 -16.22 14.72
C TYR A 141 4.69 -15.74 14.59
N ALA A 142 4.47 -14.42 14.56
CA ALA A 142 3.15 -13.80 14.60
C ALA A 142 3.08 -12.49 13.81
N GLY A 143 1.88 -12.16 13.33
CA GLY A 143 1.52 -10.81 12.89
C GLY A 143 1.16 -9.91 14.08
N HIS A 144 0.81 -8.66 13.77
CA HIS A 144 0.44 -7.63 14.75
C HIS A 144 -0.75 -6.81 14.23
N TRP A 145 -1.43 -6.08 15.09
CA TRP A 145 -2.40 -5.07 14.66
C TRP A 145 -2.16 -3.78 15.43
N VAL A 146 -2.27 -2.65 14.72
CA VAL A 146 -1.99 -1.33 15.30
C VAL A 146 -3.29 -0.67 15.77
N GLY A 147 -3.18 0.12 16.84
CA GLY A 147 -4.28 0.95 17.33
C GLY A 147 -5.36 0.18 18.08
N ASP A 148 -4.96 -0.70 19.02
CA ASP A 148 -5.87 -1.44 19.91
C ASP A 148 -6.98 -0.57 20.53
N ASP A 149 -6.61 0.59 21.06
CA ASP A 149 -7.54 1.53 21.70
C ASP A 149 -7.91 2.72 20.80
N ALA A 150 -7.77 2.56 19.48
CA ALA A 150 -7.97 3.66 18.54
C ALA A 150 -9.44 4.10 18.52
N LYS A 151 -9.69 5.34 18.95
CA LYS A 151 -10.96 6.02 18.75
C LYS A 151 -11.28 6.13 17.26
N ALA A 152 -12.54 5.89 16.89
CA ALA A 152 -13.09 6.13 15.57
C ALA A 152 -12.96 7.62 15.18
N SER A 153 -11.82 7.97 14.59
CA SER A 153 -11.45 9.33 14.24
C SER A 153 -10.51 9.36 13.03
N TRP A 154 -10.54 10.46 12.30
CA TRP A 154 -9.68 10.69 11.13
C TRP A 154 -8.19 10.76 11.48
N GLU A 155 -7.86 11.20 12.70
CA GLU A 155 -6.49 11.18 13.21
C GLU A 155 -5.98 9.74 13.35
N GLN A 156 -6.77 8.86 13.95
CA GLN A 156 -6.40 7.45 14.10
C GLN A 156 -6.31 6.72 12.77
N LEU A 157 -7.15 7.08 11.78
CA LEU A 157 -6.99 6.61 10.41
C LEU A 157 -5.59 6.97 9.87
N ARG A 158 -5.17 8.23 9.99
CA ARG A 158 -3.84 8.69 9.53
C ARG A 158 -2.70 7.97 10.24
N LEU A 159 -2.74 7.94 11.57
CA LEU A 159 -1.72 7.28 12.40
C LEU A 159 -1.62 5.78 12.11
N SER A 160 -2.74 5.13 11.77
CA SER A 160 -2.74 3.70 11.46
C SER A 160 -1.94 3.32 10.22
N ILE A 161 -1.89 4.19 9.21
CA ILE A 161 -1.07 3.99 8.01
C ILE A 161 0.40 4.03 8.42
N SER A 162 0.82 5.10 9.10
CA SER A 162 2.20 5.29 9.56
C SER A 162 2.65 4.18 10.51
N GLY A 163 1.79 3.75 11.44
CA GLY A 163 2.08 2.63 12.34
C GLY A 163 2.27 1.31 11.58
N THR A 164 1.44 1.03 10.58
CA THR A 164 1.58 -0.18 9.75
C THR A 164 2.88 -0.18 8.94
N LEU A 165 3.28 0.97 8.40
CA LEU A 165 4.54 1.14 7.69
C LEU A 165 5.74 0.88 8.61
N GLN A 166 5.72 1.43 9.82
CA GLN A 166 6.79 1.20 10.81
C GLN A 166 6.92 -0.29 11.14
N MET A 167 5.82 -0.99 11.39
CA MET A 167 5.87 -2.43 11.71
C MET A 167 6.39 -3.29 10.53
N ASN A 168 6.14 -2.86 9.30
CA ASN A 168 6.72 -3.50 8.11
C ASN A 168 8.25 -3.30 8.05
N LEU A 169 8.76 -2.12 8.38
CA LEU A 169 10.20 -1.86 8.50
C LEU A 169 10.85 -2.64 9.65
N LEU A 170 10.10 -2.89 10.74
CA LEU A 170 10.52 -3.69 11.89
C LEU A 170 10.45 -5.21 11.64
N GLY A 171 10.13 -5.64 10.41
CA GLY A 171 10.10 -7.06 10.04
C GLY A 171 8.86 -7.81 10.54
N ILE A 172 7.76 -7.11 10.81
CA ILE A 172 6.45 -7.70 11.13
C ILE A 172 5.46 -7.34 10.00
N PRO A 173 5.59 -7.97 8.83
CA PRO A 173 4.87 -7.53 7.64
C PRO A 173 3.36 -7.77 7.73
N LEU A 174 2.90 -8.83 8.41
CA LEU A 174 1.47 -9.10 8.63
C LEU A 174 0.91 -8.15 9.71
N THR A 175 0.77 -6.88 9.34
CA THR A 175 0.31 -5.80 10.22
C THR A 175 -0.73 -4.92 9.53
N GLY A 176 -1.63 -4.34 10.32
CA GLY A 176 -2.64 -3.39 9.87
C GLY A 176 -3.58 -3.00 11.02
N PRO A 177 -4.50 -2.05 10.81
CA PRO A 177 -5.34 -1.55 11.88
C PRO A 177 -6.63 -2.34 12.09
N ASN A 178 -7.28 -2.02 13.22
CA ASN A 178 -8.71 -2.18 13.37
C ASN A 178 -9.44 -1.08 12.58
N VAL A 179 -9.91 -1.40 11.39
CA VAL A 179 -10.59 -0.43 10.52
C VAL A 179 -11.89 0.03 11.16
N CYS A 180 -12.24 1.30 10.90
CA CYS A 180 -13.37 2.03 11.49
C CYS A 180 -13.18 2.48 12.94
N GLY A 181 -12.10 2.05 13.61
CA GLY A 181 -11.80 2.34 15.00
C GLY A 181 -12.38 1.28 15.93
N SER A 182 -11.69 1.04 17.05
CA SER A 182 -12.12 0.06 18.06
C SER A 182 -13.01 0.68 19.13
N ARG A 183 -12.85 1.98 19.39
CA ARG A 183 -13.63 2.74 20.38
C ARG A 183 -14.42 3.88 19.74
N GLY A 184 -15.59 4.18 20.26
CA GLY A 184 -16.51 5.16 19.70
C GLY A 184 -17.19 4.72 18.41
N ARG A 185 -18.34 5.34 18.13
CA ARG A 185 -19.14 5.06 16.95
C ARG A 185 -18.53 5.69 15.69
N SER A 186 -18.17 4.85 14.72
CA SER A 186 -17.68 5.28 13.41
C SER A 186 -18.78 5.91 12.54
N SER A 187 -18.46 6.99 11.82
CA SER A 187 -19.34 7.52 10.78
C SER A 187 -19.23 6.66 9.51
N THR A 188 -20.27 6.68 8.66
CA THR A 188 -20.25 5.97 7.38
C THR A 188 -19.08 6.41 6.50
N GLU A 189 -18.83 7.72 6.41
CA GLU A 189 -17.72 8.26 5.62
C GLU A 189 -16.37 7.76 6.15
N LEU A 190 -16.14 7.90 7.46
CA LEU A 190 -14.89 7.47 8.09
C LEU A 190 -14.66 5.97 7.86
N CYS A 191 -15.68 5.15 8.09
CA CYS A 191 -15.54 3.69 7.96
C CYS A 191 -15.28 3.27 6.51
N VAL A 192 -15.94 3.90 5.53
CA VAL A 192 -15.65 3.68 4.09
C VAL A 192 -14.22 4.09 3.75
N ARG A 193 -13.78 5.30 4.14
CA ARG A 193 -12.42 5.78 3.87
C ARG A 193 -11.35 4.95 4.55
N TRP A 194 -11.61 4.45 5.77
CA TRP A 194 -10.66 3.60 6.47
C TRP A 194 -10.50 2.23 5.80
N HIS A 195 -11.59 1.61 5.32
CA HIS A 195 -11.49 0.40 4.52
C HIS A 195 -10.72 0.63 3.21
N GLN A 196 -10.90 1.79 2.56
CA GLN A 196 -10.14 2.16 1.37
C GLN A 196 -8.65 2.35 1.68
N ALA A 197 -8.32 3.07 2.75
CA ALA A 197 -6.94 3.26 3.20
C ALA A 197 -6.27 1.96 3.61
N ALA A 198 -7.01 1.00 4.17
CA ALA A 198 -6.50 -0.30 4.59
C ALA A 198 -6.57 -1.38 3.49
N SER A 199 -7.16 -1.10 2.32
CA SER A 199 -7.49 -2.15 1.34
C SER A 199 -6.25 -2.88 0.81
N PHE A 200 -5.08 -2.22 0.81
CA PHE A 200 -3.80 -2.83 0.42
C PHE A 200 -2.80 -2.94 1.58
N LEU A 201 -3.20 -2.67 2.82
CA LEU A 201 -2.37 -2.97 3.98
C LEU A 201 -2.34 -4.49 4.25
N PRO A 202 -1.26 -5.06 4.79
CA PRO A 202 -1.11 -6.51 4.88
C PRO A 202 -2.18 -7.20 5.74
N LEU A 203 -2.59 -6.62 6.86
CA LEU A 203 -3.76 -7.03 7.64
C LEU A 203 -4.92 -6.05 7.42
N LEU A 204 -6.12 -6.57 7.18
CA LEU A 204 -7.37 -5.79 7.14
C LEU A 204 -8.38 -6.48 8.05
N ARG A 205 -8.65 -5.88 9.20
CA ARG A 205 -9.58 -6.39 10.21
C ARG A 205 -10.53 -5.28 10.65
N ASN A 206 -11.84 -5.52 10.59
CA ASN A 206 -12.83 -4.67 11.23
C ASN A 206 -13.11 -5.23 12.63
N HIS A 207 -12.89 -4.43 13.66
CA HIS A 207 -13.00 -4.84 15.05
C HIS A 207 -13.47 -3.66 15.91
N ALA A 208 -14.47 -3.90 16.76
CA ALA A 208 -15.02 -2.95 17.71
C ALA A 208 -14.97 -3.55 19.13
N GLU A 209 -14.75 -2.69 20.12
CA GLU A 209 -14.98 -3.03 21.52
C GLU A 209 -16.47 -3.27 21.80
N ARG A 210 -16.73 -3.90 22.95
CA ARG A 210 -18.08 -4.16 23.41
C ARG A 210 -18.83 -2.83 23.58
N ASP A 211 -20.11 -2.81 23.19
CA ASP A 211 -21.04 -1.69 23.37
C ASP A 211 -20.81 -0.43 22.50
N GLU A 212 -19.86 -0.44 21.57
CA GLU A 212 -19.57 0.72 20.67
C GLU A 212 -20.50 0.82 19.44
N GLY A 213 -21.48 -0.08 19.35
CA GLY A 213 -22.45 -0.15 18.26
C GLY A 213 -22.00 -1.04 17.10
N LYS A 214 -22.88 -1.20 16.11
CA LYS A 214 -22.63 -2.06 14.96
C LYS A 214 -21.86 -1.30 13.87
N GLN A 215 -20.74 -1.85 13.40
CA GLN A 215 -19.88 -1.25 12.38
C GLN A 215 -19.36 -2.24 11.32
N THR A 216 -19.96 -3.43 11.23
CA THR A 216 -19.65 -4.34 10.13
C THR A 216 -20.18 -3.75 8.82
N PRO A 217 -19.62 -4.11 7.65
CA PRO A 217 -20.08 -3.54 6.38
C PRO A 217 -21.58 -3.64 6.11
N VAL A 218 -22.26 -4.66 6.66
CA VAL A 218 -23.71 -4.88 6.48
C VAL A 218 -24.59 -4.02 7.39
N ASP A 219 -24.00 -3.32 8.36
CA ASP A 219 -24.72 -2.45 9.29
C ASP A 219 -24.95 -1.04 8.73
N PHE A 220 -24.25 -0.69 7.64
CA PHE A 220 -24.40 0.58 6.94
C PHE A 220 -25.49 0.51 5.85
N ASP A 221 -25.82 1.66 5.26
CA ASP A 221 -26.75 1.74 4.14
C ASP A 221 -26.25 1.00 2.88
N ALA A 222 -27.15 0.85 1.91
CA ALA A 222 -26.89 0.09 0.69
C ALA A 222 -25.73 0.67 -0.15
N ASP A 223 -25.56 1.99 -0.16
CA ASP A 223 -24.51 2.65 -0.94
C ASP A 223 -23.14 2.40 -0.31
N ALA A 224 -23.01 2.59 1.01
CA ALA A 224 -21.81 2.27 1.76
C ALA A 224 -21.46 0.78 1.65
N LEU A 225 -22.43 -0.12 1.78
CA LEU A 225 -22.25 -1.55 1.61
C LEU A 225 -21.69 -1.90 0.22
N ASN A 226 -22.20 -1.28 -0.83
CA ASN A 226 -21.71 -1.49 -2.20
C ASN A 226 -20.26 -0.99 -2.38
N ILE A 227 -19.92 0.17 -1.82
CA ILE A 227 -18.55 0.70 -1.86
C ILE A 227 -17.59 -0.19 -1.07
N LEU A 228 -17.98 -0.63 0.12
CA LEU A 228 -17.18 -1.53 0.97
C LEU A 228 -16.97 -2.88 0.28
N ARG A 229 -18.02 -3.46 -0.31
CA ARG A 229 -17.92 -4.70 -1.09
C ARG A 229 -16.93 -4.56 -2.24
N SER A 230 -17.03 -3.47 -3.02
CA SER A 230 -16.12 -3.19 -4.13
C SER A 230 -14.67 -3.02 -3.65
N THR A 231 -14.47 -2.36 -2.51
CA THR A 231 -13.15 -2.16 -1.89
C THR A 231 -12.52 -3.50 -1.46
N LEU A 232 -13.29 -4.37 -0.82
CA LEU A 232 -12.82 -5.70 -0.40
C LEU A 232 -12.57 -6.64 -1.58
N LEU A 233 -13.45 -6.66 -2.58
CA LEU A 233 -13.25 -7.45 -3.80
C LEU A 233 -12.05 -6.94 -4.62
N ARG A 234 -11.76 -5.64 -4.58
CA ARG A 234 -10.53 -5.08 -5.14
C ARG A 234 -9.32 -5.64 -4.41
N ARG A 235 -9.27 -5.62 -3.08
CA ARG A 235 -8.19 -6.26 -2.32
C ARG A 235 -7.96 -7.71 -2.75
N TYR A 236 -9.02 -8.51 -2.84
CA TYR A 236 -8.94 -9.92 -3.23
C TYR A 236 -8.30 -10.13 -4.59
N ARG A 237 -8.51 -9.18 -5.51
CA ARG A 237 -7.91 -9.23 -6.85
C ARG A 237 -6.37 -9.14 -6.82
N TYR A 238 -5.80 -8.46 -5.83
CA TYR A 238 -4.34 -8.27 -5.71
C TYR A 238 -3.66 -9.25 -4.75
N LEU A 239 -4.40 -10.20 -4.15
CA LEU A 239 -3.80 -11.19 -3.24
C LEU A 239 -2.64 -11.99 -3.83
N PRO A 240 -2.61 -12.40 -5.13
CA PRO A 240 -1.43 -13.08 -5.68
C PRO A 240 -0.16 -12.23 -5.59
N TYR A 241 -0.28 -10.93 -5.88
CA TYR A 241 0.84 -10.00 -5.74
C TYR A 241 1.22 -9.79 -4.28
N MET A 242 0.24 -9.57 -3.40
CA MET A 242 0.52 -9.44 -1.95
C MET A 242 1.23 -10.68 -1.40
N TYR A 243 0.79 -11.88 -1.80
CA TYR A 243 1.37 -13.14 -1.35
C TYR A 243 2.79 -13.35 -1.89
N THR A 244 3.05 -12.92 -3.13
CA THR A 244 4.40 -12.89 -3.70
C THR A 244 5.31 -11.94 -2.92
N LEU A 245 4.81 -10.78 -2.50
CA LEU A 245 5.57 -9.87 -1.63
C LEU A 245 5.84 -10.46 -0.23
N PHE A 246 4.93 -11.27 0.31
CA PHE A 246 5.18 -12.01 1.55
C PHE A 246 6.25 -13.08 1.38
N PHE A 247 6.30 -13.76 0.23
CA PHE A 247 7.40 -14.65 -0.12
C PHE A 247 8.74 -13.88 -0.17
N GLU A 248 8.77 -12.71 -0.80
CA GLU A 248 9.96 -11.85 -0.82
C GLU A 248 10.35 -11.37 0.58
N ALA A 249 9.38 -11.02 1.43
CA ALA A 249 9.62 -10.66 2.82
C ALA A 249 10.22 -11.82 3.63
N HIS A 250 9.71 -13.05 3.45
CA HIS A 250 10.24 -14.26 4.08
C HIS A 250 11.68 -14.55 3.64
N ARG A 251 11.98 -14.36 2.36
CA ARG A 251 13.29 -14.69 1.77
C ARG A 251 14.36 -13.62 2.00
N SER A 252 14.00 -12.35 1.90
CA SER A 252 14.95 -11.23 1.84
C SER A 252 14.80 -10.21 2.98
N GLY A 253 13.72 -10.28 3.76
CA GLY A 253 13.37 -9.28 4.76
C GLY A 253 12.78 -7.99 4.17
N SER A 254 12.51 -7.94 2.86
CA SER A 254 11.90 -6.77 2.22
C SER A 254 10.51 -6.47 2.78
N PRO A 255 10.15 -5.20 3.06
CA PRO A 255 8.81 -4.87 3.55
C PRO A 255 7.73 -5.13 2.49
N VAL A 256 6.55 -5.58 2.93
CA VAL A 256 5.38 -5.83 2.05
C VAL A 256 4.72 -4.52 1.67
N VAL A 257 4.46 -3.64 2.64
CA VAL A 257 4.12 -2.24 2.37
C VAL A 257 5.28 -1.33 2.73
N ARG A 258 5.51 -0.31 1.91
CA ARG A 258 6.71 0.52 1.94
C ARG A 258 6.32 2.01 1.98
N PRO A 259 6.97 2.83 2.82
CA PRO A 259 6.89 4.27 2.65
C PRO A 259 7.54 4.67 1.31
N LEU A 260 7.13 5.79 0.72
CA LEU A 260 7.70 6.24 -0.55
C LEU A 260 9.22 6.43 -0.45
N SER A 261 9.71 6.95 0.68
CA SER A 261 11.14 7.13 0.95
C SER A 261 11.96 5.83 0.95
N PHE A 262 11.34 4.66 1.08
CA PHE A 262 12.03 3.37 0.97
C PHE A 262 12.42 3.06 -0.48
N GLU A 263 11.52 3.34 -1.42
CA GLU A 263 11.76 3.13 -2.87
C GLU A 263 12.46 4.33 -3.53
N PHE A 264 12.34 5.51 -2.93
CA PHE A 264 12.87 6.77 -3.44
C PHE A 264 13.69 7.50 -2.35
N PRO A 265 14.81 6.92 -1.87
CA PRO A 265 15.57 7.47 -0.73
C PRO A 265 16.21 8.83 -0.98
N ASP A 266 16.53 9.12 -2.25
CA ASP A 266 17.14 10.38 -2.69
C ASP A 266 16.12 11.51 -2.88
N ASP A 267 14.83 11.16 -2.96
CA ASP A 267 13.74 12.14 -3.05
C ASP A 267 13.41 12.69 -1.65
N LYS A 268 13.85 13.91 -1.38
CA LYS A 268 13.60 14.57 -0.08
C LYS A 268 12.11 14.76 0.21
N ASN A 269 11.29 15.01 -0.81
CA ASN A 269 9.85 15.21 -0.60
C ASN A 269 9.15 13.90 -0.21
N ALA A 270 9.65 12.76 -0.70
CA ALA A 270 9.10 11.44 -0.37
C ALA A 270 9.25 11.08 1.13
N ARG A 271 10.16 11.75 1.85
CA ARG A 271 10.39 11.54 3.29
C ARG A 271 9.26 12.07 4.17
N ASP A 272 8.60 13.12 3.71
CA ASP A 272 7.51 13.79 4.46
C ASP A 272 6.12 13.23 4.09
N ILE A 273 6.06 12.19 3.24
CA ILE A 273 4.79 11.57 2.84
C ILE A 273 4.42 10.44 3.81
N GLU A 274 3.41 10.70 4.64
CA GLU A 274 3.00 9.78 5.71
C GLU A 274 1.77 8.93 5.36
N HIS A 275 0.95 9.37 4.41
CA HIS A 275 -0.38 8.79 4.15
C HIS A 275 -0.53 8.16 2.77
N GLN A 276 0.45 8.36 1.88
CA GLN A 276 0.60 7.53 0.69
C GLN A 276 1.58 6.41 1.00
N TYR A 277 1.32 5.24 0.45
CA TYR A 277 2.20 4.10 0.61
C TYR A 277 2.27 3.25 -0.65
N LEU A 278 3.28 2.41 -0.71
CA LEU A 278 3.47 1.43 -1.78
C LEU A 278 3.16 0.03 -1.24
N LEU A 279 2.43 -0.76 -2.01
CA LEU A 279 2.41 -2.20 -1.88
C LEU A 279 3.52 -2.75 -2.77
N GLY A 280 4.56 -3.29 -2.14
CA GLY A 280 5.82 -3.62 -2.80
C GLY A 280 6.43 -2.39 -3.48
N PRO A 281 7.19 -2.58 -4.57
CA PRO A 281 7.76 -1.46 -5.32
C PRO A 281 6.81 -0.89 -6.39
N ALA A 282 5.69 -1.57 -6.69
CA ALA A 282 4.97 -1.37 -7.94
C ALA A 282 3.62 -0.66 -7.82
N LEU A 283 2.92 -0.75 -6.68
CA LEU A 283 1.55 -0.23 -6.56
C LEU A 283 1.44 0.85 -5.50
N MET A 284 1.19 2.10 -5.91
CA MET A 284 0.98 3.22 -4.99
C MET A 284 -0.48 3.41 -4.65
N VAL A 285 -0.77 3.64 -3.38
CA VAL A 285 -2.11 3.90 -2.84
C VAL A 285 -2.13 5.28 -2.20
N SER A 286 -3.14 6.08 -2.57
CA SER A 286 -3.31 7.45 -2.08
C SER A 286 -4.74 7.65 -1.58
N PRO A 287 -5.02 7.32 -0.31
CA PRO A 287 -6.35 7.44 0.26
C PRO A 287 -6.74 8.89 0.56
N VAL A 288 -8.04 9.11 0.78
CA VAL A 288 -8.56 10.33 1.43
C VAL A 288 -8.51 10.10 2.93
N VAL A 289 -7.89 11.02 3.66
CA VAL A 289 -7.62 10.89 5.10
C VAL A 289 -8.14 12.07 5.92
N HIS A 290 -8.97 12.93 5.33
CA HIS A 290 -9.61 14.07 5.97
C HIS A 290 -11.11 14.06 5.73
N GLU A 291 -11.87 14.49 6.75
CA GLU A 291 -13.32 14.54 6.73
C GLU A 291 -13.88 15.46 5.64
N GLY A 292 -14.93 15.02 4.95
CA GLY A 292 -15.61 15.79 3.90
C GLY A 292 -14.80 15.98 2.61
N ALA A 293 -13.57 15.46 2.53
CA ALA A 293 -12.72 15.64 1.36
C ALA A 293 -13.18 14.76 0.18
N ILE A 294 -13.38 15.40 -0.96
CA ILE A 294 -13.73 14.76 -2.24
C ILE A 294 -12.54 14.68 -3.22
N SER A 295 -11.37 15.13 -2.79
CA SER A 295 -10.10 15.05 -3.53
C SER A 295 -8.97 14.69 -2.59
N THR A 296 -7.89 14.14 -3.13
CA THR A 296 -6.65 13.88 -2.39
C THR A 296 -5.49 14.46 -3.17
N GLU A 297 -4.54 15.08 -2.48
CA GLU A 297 -3.30 15.53 -3.09
C GLU A 297 -2.34 14.35 -3.14
N VAL A 298 -1.87 14.02 -4.34
CA VAL A 298 -0.97 12.90 -4.58
C VAL A 298 0.39 13.43 -4.99
N TYR A 299 1.42 13.05 -4.24
CA TYR A 299 2.80 13.18 -4.63
C TYR A 299 3.23 11.97 -5.46
N PHE A 300 3.77 12.20 -6.65
CA PHE A 300 4.30 11.17 -7.54
C PHE A 300 5.83 11.28 -7.59
N PRO A 301 6.56 10.33 -6.97
CA PRO A 301 8.02 10.26 -7.08
C PRO A 301 8.48 10.00 -8.51
N ASP A 302 9.79 10.11 -8.74
CA ASP A 302 10.42 9.99 -10.07
C ASP A 302 10.25 8.60 -10.70
N ALA A 303 9.15 8.41 -11.42
CA ALA A 303 8.83 7.23 -12.22
C ALA A 303 7.62 7.54 -13.11
N ASN A 304 7.36 6.69 -14.11
CA ASN A 304 6.05 6.66 -14.73
C ASN A 304 5.01 6.06 -13.76
N TRP A 305 3.87 6.72 -13.62
CA TRP A 305 2.76 6.25 -12.79
C TRP A 305 1.50 6.20 -13.62
N TYR A 306 0.86 5.04 -13.72
CA TYR A 306 -0.36 4.84 -14.49
C TYR A 306 -1.53 4.64 -13.55
N ASP A 307 -2.64 5.35 -13.75
CA ASP A 307 -3.88 5.06 -13.03
C ASP A 307 -4.34 3.64 -13.41
N VAL A 308 -4.48 2.78 -12.40
CA VAL A 308 -4.73 1.34 -12.59
C VAL A 308 -6.05 1.05 -13.31
N HIS A 309 -7.02 1.95 -13.23
CA HIS A 309 -8.34 1.74 -13.80
C HIS A 309 -8.43 2.20 -15.25
N SER A 310 -8.01 3.44 -15.53
CA SER A 310 -8.08 4.08 -16.84
C SER A 310 -6.87 3.78 -17.71
N GLY A 311 -5.75 3.39 -17.10
CA GLY A 311 -4.46 3.18 -17.73
C GLY A 311 -3.71 4.44 -18.12
N LYS A 312 -4.29 5.61 -17.88
CA LYS A 312 -3.67 6.89 -18.22
C LYS A 312 -2.46 7.16 -17.33
N LEU A 313 -1.44 7.76 -17.93
CA LEU A 313 -0.31 8.30 -17.19
C LEU A 313 -0.80 9.44 -16.27
N ALA A 314 -0.47 9.35 -14.98
CA ALA A 314 -0.99 10.22 -13.93
C ALA A 314 -0.34 11.61 -13.92
N LEU A 315 0.93 11.68 -14.34
CA LEU A 315 1.65 12.92 -14.60
C LEU A 315 2.12 12.91 -16.04
N ASP A 316 1.69 13.90 -16.81
CA ASP A 316 2.29 14.18 -18.10
C ASP A 316 3.73 14.70 -17.86
N PRO A 317 4.77 14.09 -18.45
CA PRO A 317 6.13 14.60 -18.39
C PRO A 317 6.25 16.07 -18.84
N ALA A 318 5.28 16.58 -19.61
CA ALA A 318 5.21 17.97 -20.04
C ALA A 318 4.60 18.94 -19.00
N ALA A 319 4.05 18.45 -17.88
CA ALA A 319 3.33 19.26 -16.88
C ALA A 319 4.23 20.09 -15.93
N GLY A 320 5.55 20.11 -16.14
CA GLY A 320 6.51 20.87 -15.34
C GLY A 320 6.88 20.20 -14.00
N ASP A 321 7.59 20.93 -13.13
CA ASP A 321 8.22 20.39 -11.91
C ASP A 321 7.26 20.05 -10.75
N SER A 322 5.95 20.30 -10.89
CA SER A 322 4.98 19.97 -9.82
C SER A 322 4.67 18.49 -9.80
N ARG A 323 5.44 17.73 -9.03
CA ARG A 323 5.19 16.30 -8.72
C ARG A 323 3.97 16.06 -7.80
N ARG A 324 3.22 17.11 -7.45
CA ARG A 324 1.95 17.04 -6.69
C ARG A 324 0.77 17.32 -7.60
N VAL A 325 -0.26 16.49 -7.50
CA VAL A 325 -1.53 16.62 -8.24
C VAL A 325 -2.71 16.43 -7.32
N SER A 326 -3.68 17.35 -7.37
CA SER A 326 -4.97 17.16 -6.71
C SER A 326 -5.88 16.31 -7.59
N LEU A 327 -6.24 15.11 -7.10
CA LEU A 327 -7.09 14.16 -7.83
C LEU A 327 -8.48 14.06 -7.22
N LEU A 328 -9.50 14.20 -8.06
CA LEU A 328 -10.89 13.98 -7.68
C LEU A 328 -11.09 12.53 -7.23
N THR A 329 -11.50 12.37 -5.97
CA THR A 329 -11.59 11.12 -5.22
C THR A 329 -12.93 11.09 -4.46
N PRO A 330 -14.08 11.02 -5.16
CA PRO A 330 -15.38 10.92 -4.49
C PRO A 330 -15.44 9.64 -3.65
N LEU A 331 -16.46 9.52 -2.78
CA LEU A 331 -16.55 8.43 -1.81
C LEU A 331 -16.34 7.02 -2.38
N PRO A 332 -16.83 6.64 -3.58
CA PRO A 332 -16.61 5.31 -4.16
C PRO A 332 -15.20 5.08 -4.74
N LYS A 333 -14.39 6.12 -4.87
CA LYS A 333 -13.08 6.09 -5.55
C LYS A 333 -11.93 6.09 -4.53
N LEU A 334 -10.94 5.25 -4.81
CA LEU A 334 -9.62 5.23 -4.19
C LEU A 334 -8.60 5.37 -5.31
N GLN A 335 -7.63 6.29 -5.14
CA GLN A 335 -6.55 6.47 -6.10
C GLN A 335 -5.51 5.37 -5.94
N VAL A 336 -5.24 4.65 -7.03
CA VAL A 336 -4.26 3.57 -7.08
C VAL A 336 -3.50 3.68 -8.39
N HIS A 337 -2.17 3.74 -8.30
CA HIS A 337 -1.30 3.94 -9.45
C HIS A 337 -0.26 2.83 -9.55
N LEU A 338 -0.04 2.34 -10.76
CA LEU A 338 0.96 1.32 -11.10
C LEU A 338 2.23 2.00 -11.60
N ARG A 339 3.37 1.67 -11.01
CA ARG A 339 4.68 2.17 -11.38
C ARG A 339 5.16 1.50 -12.68
N GLY A 340 5.69 2.30 -13.60
CA GLY A 340 6.38 1.81 -14.79
C GLY A 340 7.58 0.93 -14.42
N GLY A 341 7.85 -0.08 -15.23
CA GLY A 341 8.88 -1.09 -15.00
C GLY A 341 8.38 -2.36 -14.31
N TYR A 342 7.10 -2.41 -13.89
CA TYR A 342 6.57 -3.53 -13.12
C TYR A 342 5.39 -4.26 -13.79
N ILE A 343 5.37 -5.58 -13.57
CA ILE A 343 4.24 -6.46 -13.91
C ILE A 343 3.65 -7.00 -12.60
N ILE A 344 2.34 -6.80 -12.40
CA ILE A 344 1.60 -7.28 -11.23
C ILE A 344 0.60 -8.37 -11.65
N PRO A 345 0.67 -9.57 -11.05
CA PRO A 345 -0.37 -10.58 -11.22
C PRO A 345 -1.60 -10.25 -10.37
N THR A 346 -2.78 -10.30 -10.99
CA THR A 346 -4.07 -10.20 -10.31
C THR A 346 -4.94 -11.42 -10.62
N GLN A 347 -5.88 -11.74 -9.74
CA GLN A 347 -6.75 -12.90 -9.91
C GLN A 347 -8.22 -12.52 -9.73
N LYS A 348 -9.13 -13.22 -10.41
CA LYS A 348 -10.58 -13.00 -10.25
C LYS A 348 -10.99 -13.18 -8.78
N SER A 349 -11.51 -12.12 -8.18
CA SER A 349 -11.94 -12.14 -6.79
C SER A 349 -13.30 -12.80 -6.60
N LEU A 350 -13.41 -13.58 -5.53
CA LEU A 350 -14.62 -14.19 -5.01
C LEU A 350 -14.70 -13.93 -3.50
N THR A 351 -15.74 -14.42 -2.84
CA THR A 351 -16.01 -14.11 -1.42
C THR A 351 -15.01 -14.71 -0.43
N THR A 352 -14.25 -15.73 -0.84
CA THR A 352 -13.21 -16.37 -0.01
C THR A 352 -11.92 -16.59 -0.81
N THR A 353 -10.79 -16.70 -0.12
CA THR A 353 -9.49 -17.00 -0.76
C THR A 353 -9.49 -18.41 -1.35
N ALA A 354 -10.12 -19.39 -0.68
CA ALA A 354 -10.27 -20.76 -1.20
C ALA A 354 -10.95 -20.82 -2.58
N LEU A 355 -11.94 -19.95 -2.81
CA LEU A 355 -12.59 -19.81 -4.12
C LEU A 355 -11.74 -18.97 -5.08
N SER A 356 -11.23 -17.83 -4.62
CA SER A 356 -10.50 -16.86 -5.45
C SER A 356 -9.21 -17.45 -6.04
N ARG A 357 -8.53 -18.35 -5.32
CA ARG A 357 -7.29 -19.03 -5.76
C ARG A 357 -7.46 -19.88 -7.02
N ARG A 358 -8.69 -20.24 -7.38
CA ARG A 358 -9.04 -20.95 -8.63
C ARG A 358 -9.48 -20.01 -9.75
N GLY A 359 -9.52 -18.71 -9.47
CA GLY A 359 -9.94 -17.69 -10.40
C GLY A 359 -8.92 -17.48 -11.51
N ALA A 360 -9.40 -17.00 -12.66
CA ALA A 360 -8.54 -16.59 -13.76
C ALA A 360 -7.60 -15.44 -13.37
N PHE A 361 -6.40 -15.44 -13.93
CA PHE A 361 -5.42 -14.37 -13.80
C PHE A 361 -5.62 -13.26 -14.83
N THR A 362 -5.31 -12.04 -14.42
CA THR A 362 -5.06 -10.88 -15.27
C THR A 362 -3.71 -10.28 -14.90
N LEU A 363 -2.81 -10.11 -15.87
CA LEU A 363 -1.50 -9.49 -15.65
C LEU A 363 -1.57 -8.00 -16.01
N LEU A 364 -1.08 -7.14 -15.11
CA LEU A 364 -1.01 -5.69 -15.31
C LEU A 364 0.45 -5.30 -15.50
N ALA A 365 0.85 -4.92 -16.71
CA ALA A 365 2.23 -4.63 -17.08
C ALA A 365 2.41 -3.16 -17.43
N ALA A 366 3.01 -2.37 -16.54
CA ALA A 366 3.25 -0.95 -16.79
C ALA A 366 4.65 -0.73 -17.32
N LEU A 367 4.76 -0.21 -18.55
CA LEU A 367 6.04 0.04 -19.17
C LEU A 367 6.74 1.25 -18.53
N ASP A 368 8.03 1.10 -18.26
CA ASP A 368 8.92 2.24 -18.01
C ASP A 368 9.28 2.89 -19.35
N THR A 369 8.79 4.10 -19.58
CA THR A 369 9.01 4.88 -20.81
C THR A 369 10.14 5.90 -20.66
N SER A 370 10.77 5.97 -19.48
CA SER A 370 11.88 6.89 -19.22
C SER A 370 13.22 6.39 -19.77
N GLN A 371 13.33 5.10 -20.04
CA GLN A 371 14.55 4.45 -20.54
C GLN A 371 14.49 4.20 -22.06
N ASN A 372 15.67 4.06 -22.68
CA ASN A 372 15.79 3.75 -24.11
C ASN A 372 15.09 2.44 -24.51
N ASN A 373 14.95 1.47 -23.59
CA ASN A 373 14.22 0.23 -23.81
C ASN A 373 12.97 0.18 -22.91
N THR A 374 11.82 0.45 -23.53
CA THR A 374 10.54 0.48 -22.83
C THR A 374 10.12 -0.91 -22.40
N SER A 375 10.19 -1.20 -21.10
CA SER A 375 10.03 -2.55 -20.56
C SER A 375 9.39 -2.60 -19.17
N ALA A 376 8.95 -3.80 -18.78
CA ALA A 376 8.50 -4.08 -17.42
C ALA A 376 8.75 -5.54 -17.05
N PHE A 377 8.96 -5.80 -15.76
CA PHE A 377 9.21 -7.14 -15.22
C PHE A 377 8.38 -7.40 -13.98
N GLY A 378 8.10 -8.67 -13.71
CA GLY A 378 7.44 -9.05 -12.48
C GLY A 378 7.57 -10.53 -12.21
N GLU A 379 7.05 -10.93 -11.08
CA GLU A 379 7.15 -12.31 -10.60
C GLU A 379 5.83 -12.73 -9.95
N LEU A 380 5.63 -14.04 -9.87
CA LEU A 380 4.51 -14.66 -9.16
C LEU A 380 5.01 -15.92 -8.46
N TYR A 381 4.81 -15.93 -7.14
CA TYR A 381 5.01 -17.10 -6.30
C TYR A 381 3.69 -17.85 -6.10
N VAL A 382 3.71 -19.17 -6.30
CA VAL A 382 2.55 -20.05 -6.08
C VAL A 382 2.98 -21.31 -5.34
N ASP A 383 2.31 -21.59 -4.23
CA ASP A 383 2.36 -22.85 -3.47
C ASP A 383 0.93 -23.27 -3.09
N ASP A 384 0.78 -24.26 -2.20
CA ASP A 384 -0.54 -24.69 -1.70
C ASP A 384 -1.22 -23.69 -0.75
N GLY A 385 -0.53 -22.62 -0.34
CA GLY A 385 -1.06 -21.54 0.49
C GLY A 385 -1.06 -21.80 2.00
N ASP A 386 -0.78 -23.01 2.48
CA ASP A 386 -0.87 -23.32 3.92
C ASP A 386 0.17 -24.31 4.46
N SER A 387 1.03 -24.90 3.63
CA SER A 387 2.09 -25.79 4.12
C SER A 387 3.11 -25.06 5.01
N LEU A 388 3.54 -25.68 6.12
CA LEU A 388 4.48 -25.07 7.08
C LEU A 388 5.82 -24.62 6.46
N SER A 389 6.39 -25.43 5.59
CA SER A 389 7.75 -25.26 5.07
C SER A 389 7.81 -25.32 3.55
N ALA A 390 6.80 -24.76 2.85
CA ALA A 390 6.71 -24.87 1.40
C ALA A 390 7.97 -24.35 0.66
N VAL A 391 8.61 -23.31 1.19
CA VAL A 391 9.82 -22.72 0.61
C VAL A 391 11.04 -23.62 0.88
N GLU A 392 11.23 -24.06 2.12
CA GLU A 392 12.35 -24.91 2.54
C GLU A 392 12.28 -26.31 1.92
N ASP A 393 11.08 -26.86 1.77
CA ASP A 393 10.82 -28.16 1.14
C ASP A 393 10.80 -28.07 -0.40
N HIS A 394 11.03 -26.88 -0.98
CA HIS A 394 10.98 -26.66 -2.42
C HIS A 394 9.62 -27.04 -3.06
N ARG A 395 8.51 -26.90 -2.33
CA ARG A 395 7.13 -27.21 -2.78
C ARG A 395 6.37 -25.96 -3.21
N TYR A 396 6.99 -25.20 -4.11
CA TYR A 396 6.42 -24.00 -4.71
C TYR A 396 6.84 -23.89 -6.18
N SER A 397 6.21 -22.98 -6.91
CA SER A 397 6.59 -22.59 -8.26
C SER A 397 6.77 -21.08 -8.33
N LEU A 398 7.77 -20.64 -9.10
CA LEU A 398 8.12 -19.24 -9.27
C LEU A 398 8.16 -18.90 -10.76
N MET A 399 7.29 -17.99 -11.18
CA MET A 399 7.20 -17.53 -12.55
C MET A 399 7.74 -16.10 -12.64
N HIS A 400 8.51 -15.83 -13.69
CA HIS A 400 8.94 -14.48 -14.05
C HIS A 400 8.22 -14.06 -15.32
N PHE A 401 7.81 -12.80 -15.37
CA PHE A 401 7.18 -12.16 -16.52
C PHE A 401 8.07 -11.02 -17.01
N GLY A 402 8.08 -10.82 -18.33
CA GLY A 402 8.74 -9.69 -18.96
C GLY A 402 7.91 -9.19 -20.13
N VAL A 403 7.81 -7.87 -20.26
CA VAL A 403 7.30 -7.21 -21.46
C VAL A 403 8.34 -6.22 -21.95
N LEU A 404 8.50 -6.16 -23.27
CA LEU A 404 9.44 -5.28 -23.94
C LEU A 404 8.80 -4.72 -25.20
N GLN A 405 8.94 -3.42 -25.38
CA GLN A 405 8.65 -2.74 -26.63
C GLN A 405 9.99 -2.43 -27.33
N ASN A 406 10.36 -3.28 -28.30
CA ASN A 406 11.65 -3.22 -29.01
C ASN A 406 11.72 -2.10 -30.05
N SER A 407 10.58 -1.78 -30.65
CA SER A 407 10.40 -0.74 -31.66
C SER A 407 9.06 -0.05 -31.43
N SER A 408 8.79 1.07 -32.11
CA SER A 408 7.49 1.76 -32.05
C SER A 408 6.30 0.82 -32.32
N ASP A 409 6.51 -0.24 -33.09
CA ASP A 409 5.43 -1.04 -33.65
C ASP A 409 5.40 -2.49 -33.14
N THR A 410 6.26 -2.89 -32.18
CA THR A 410 6.28 -4.28 -31.70
C THR A 410 6.36 -4.38 -30.18
N VAL A 411 5.42 -5.10 -29.60
CA VAL A 411 5.37 -5.46 -28.16
C VAL A 411 5.50 -6.97 -28.02
N GLU A 412 6.44 -7.42 -27.19
CA GLU A 412 6.64 -8.81 -26.85
C GLU A 412 6.42 -9.03 -25.36
N PHE A 413 5.58 -10.01 -25.01
CA PHE A 413 5.35 -10.45 -23.64
C PHE A 413 5.80 -11.91 -23.51
N LYS A 414 6.62 -12.21 -22.50
CA LYS A 414 7.10 -13.57 -22.23
C LYS A 414 6.97 -13.88 -20.75
N ASN A 415 6.72 -15.13 -20.42
CA ASN A 415 7.03 -15.64 -19.08
C ASN A 415 8.11 -16.72 -19.14
N SER A 416 8.67 -17.02 -17.97
CA SER A 416 9.52 -18.19 -17.77
C SER A 416 9.28 -18.76 -16.39
N ILE A 417 9.32 -20.09 -16.27
CA ILE A 417 9.17 -20.76 -14.98
C ILE A 417 10.58 -20.96 -14.42
N LYS A 418 10.95 -20.14 -13.43
CA LYS A 418 12.29 -20.19 -12.82
C LYS A 418 12.45 -21.36 -11.86
N PHE A 419 11.36 -21.74 -11.22
CA PHE A 419 11.32 -22.87 -10.32
C PHE A 419 9.98 -23.58 -10.43
N HIS A 420 10.00 -24.92 -10.53
CA HIS A 420 8.80 -25.74 -10.70
C HIS A 420 8.80 -26.90 -9.69
N GLY A 421 8.44 -26.61 -8.45
CA GLY A 421 8.30 -27.60 -7.38
C GLY A 421 6.85 -27.82 -6.93
N TYR A 422 5.90 -27.11 -7.52
CA TYR A 422 4.47 -27.21 -7.22
C TYR A 422 3.63 -27.31 -8.49
N ALA A 423 2.76 -28.32 -8.55
CA ALA A 423 1.87 -28.61 -9.67
C ALA A 423 0.39 -28.76 -9.24
N GLY A 424 -0.01 -28.08 -8.17
CA GLY A 424 -1.39 -28.11 -7.68
C GLY A 424 -2.39 -27.37 -8.58
N PRO A 425 -3.70 -27.39 -8.23
CA PRO A 425 -4.75 -26.85 -9.08
C PRO A 425 -4.63 -25.35 -9.37
N GLU A 426 -3.98 -24.58 -8.50
CA GLU A 426 -3.70 -23.16 -8.70
C GLU A 426 -2.81 -22.90 -9.92
N MET A 427 -1.94 -23.86 -10.29
CA MET A 427 -1.09 -23.77 -11.49
C MET A 427 -1.88 -23.96 -12.78
N GLN A 428 -3.11 -24.48 -12.69
CA GLN A 428 -4.02 -24.69 -13.82
C GLN A 428 -4.97 -23.52 -14.06
N ALA A 429 -4.89 -22.46 -13.24
CA ALA A 429 -5.71 -21.28 -13.44
C ALA A 429 -5.22 -20.49 -14.67
N ASP A 430 -6.14 -20.24 -15.60
CA ASP A 430 -5.80 -19.56 -16.85
C ASP A 430 -5.47 -18.08 -16.66
N ILE A 431 -4.52 -17.60 -17.45
CA ILE A 431 -4.38 -16.18 -17.77
C ILE A 431 -5.41 -15.86 -18.86
N LYS A 432 -6.39 -15.01 -18.53
CA LYS A 432 -7.43 -14.61 -19.50
C LYS A 432 -7.13 -13.28 -20.18
N GLU A 433 -6.34 -12.42 -19.53
CA GLU A 433 -6.09 -11.06 -19.98
C GLU A 433 -4.70 -10.56 -19.55
N ILE A 434 -4.03 -9.80 -20.42
CA ILE A 434 -2.84 -9.01 -20.10
C ILE A 434 -3.12 -7.57 -20.51
N ARG A 435 -2.91 -6.62 -19.60
CA ARG A 435 -2.99 -5.18 -19.87
C ARG A 435 -1.60 -4.60 -19.85
N VAL A 436 -1.16 -4.04 -20.97
CA VAL A 436 0.13 -3.35 -21.10
C VAL A 436 -0.13 -1.85 -21.16
N TYR A 437 0.41 -1.10 -20.19
CA TYR A 437 0.24 0.35 -20.07
C TYR A 437 1.46 1.08 -20.62
N GLY A 438 1.23 2.23 -21.26
CA GLY A 438 2.30 3.08 -21.80
C GLY A 438 2.86 2.61 -23.14
N VAL A 439 2.10 1.84 -23.92
CA VAL A 439 2.50 1.41 -25.26
C VAL A 439 2.42 2.61 -26.20
N ARG A 440 3.52 2.95 -26.88
CA ARG A 440 3.59 4.13 -27.76
C ARG A 440 4.19 3.79 -29.12
N GLY A 441 3.69 4.38 -30.19
CA GLY A 441 4.31 4.30 -31.52
C GLY A 441 3.35 4.54 -32.67
N ASP A 442 3.87 4.98 -33.81
CA ASP A 442 3.07 5.40 -34.96
C ASP A 442 2.26 4.26 -35.59
N GLY A 443 2.72 3.01 -35.46
CA GLY A 443 1.96 1.83 -35.87
C GLY A 443 0.75 1.53 -34.99
N PHE A 444 0.71 2.01 -33.75
CA PHE A 444 -0.44 1.88 -32.86
C PHE A 444 -1.42 3.03 -33.12
N ALA A 445 -2.24 2.88 -34.16
CA ALA A 445 -3.22 3.85 -34.59
C ALA A 445 -4.39 4.05 -33.59
N ALA A 446 -5.23 5.05 -33.84
CA ALA A 446 -6.44 5.31 -33.05
C ALA A 446 -7.27 4.03 -32.86
N ASN A 447 -7.64 3.76 -31.61
CA ASN A 447 -8.40 2.60 -31.13
C ASN A 447 -8.55 1.45 -32.15
N SER A 448 -7.57 0.55 -32.19
CA SER A 448 -7.48 -0.52 -33.18
C SER A 448 -7.56 -1.91 -32.53
N SER A 449 -8.15 -2.87 -33.26
CA SER A 449 -8.11 -4.29 -32.90
C SER A 449 -7.22 -5.01 -33.90
N MET A 450 -6.32 -5.83 -33.39
CA MET A 450 -5.33 -6.57 -34.15
C MET A 450 -5.19 -8.00 -33.62
N ASN A 451 -4.54 -8.85 -34.41
CA ASN A 451 -4.18 -10.20 -34.00
C ASN A 451 -2.77 -10.20 -33.42
N ALA A 452 -2.58 -10.95 -32.34
CA ALA A 452 -1.25 -11.24 -31.80
C ALA A 452 -0.96 -12.74 -31.91
N THR A 453 0.32 -13.07 -32.07
CA THR A 453 0.77 -14.45 -32.12
C THR A 453 1.10 -14.90 -30.70
N LEU A 454 0.48 -16.00 -30.26
CA LEU A 454 0.75 -16.67 -29.00
C LEU A 454 1.43 -18.00 -29.30
N LEU A 455 2.62 -18.18 -28.72
CA LEU A 455 3.34 -19.44 -28.69
C LEU A 455 3.29 -19.98 -27.26
N SER A 456 2.82 -21.20 -27.05
CA SER A 456 2.76 -21.84 -25.73
C SER A 456 3.39 -23.22 -25.75
N SER A 457 4.16 -23.60 -24.71
CA SER A 457 4.81 -24.92 -24.62
C SER A 457 3.96 -25.89 -23.81
N SER A 458 3.40 -26.95 -24.41
CA SER A 458 2.45 -27.84 -23.71
C SER A 458 3.09 -28.95 -22.88
N GLY A 459 4.41 -28.93 -22.66
CA GLY A 459 5.16 -30.03 -22.04
C GLY A 459 5.19 -31.24 -22.99
N GLU A 460 6.35 -31.50 -23.59
CA GLU A 460 6.57 -32.52 -24.64
C GLU A 460 5.86 -32.25 -25.99
N GLY A 461 6.43 -31.33 -26.77
CA GLY A 461 5.99 -31.04 -28.15
C GLY A 461 6.59 -29.75 -28.71
N SER A 462 6.46 -29.54 -30.03
CA SER A 462 6.74 -28.23 -30.63
C SER A 462 5.77 -27.18 -30.07
N PRO A 463 6.20 -25.92 -29.86
CA PRO A 463 5.32 -24.85 -29.38
C PRO A 463 4.05 -24.76 -30.23
N GLN A 464 2.89 -24.68 -29.59
CA GLN A 464 1.63 -24.47 -30.30
C GLN A 464 1.47 -22.99 -30.60
N GLU A 465 1.34 -22.65 -31.88
CA GLU A 465 1.05 -21.29 -32.33
C GLU A 465 -0.46 -21.08 -32.44
N SER A 466 -0.95 -19.98 -31.88
CA SER A 466 -2.35 -19.57 -31.96
C SER A 466 -2.44 -18.05 -32.11
N SER A 467 -3.58 -17.58 -32.62
CA SER A 467 -3.86 -16.16 -32.74
C SER A 467 -4.79 -15.70 -31.63
N ILE A 468 -4.39 -14.66 -30.90
CA ILE A 468 -5.17 -14.06 -29.82
C ILE A 468 -5.58 -12.63 -30.18
N LYS A 469 -6.54 -12.08 -29.43
CA LYS A 469 -7.03 -10.72 -29.66
C LYS A 469 -6.14 -9.70 -28.96
N ALA A 470 -5.79 -8.62 -29.64
CA ALA A 470 -5.08 -7.48 -29.11
C ALA A 470 -5.85 -6.19 -29.45
N ASP A 471 -6.35 -5.50 -28.42
CA ASP A 471 -7.08 -4.23 -28.55
C ASP A 471 -6.21 -3.10 -28.02
N TYR A 472 -5.95 -2.08 -28.83
CA TYR A 472 -5.22 -0.88 -28.42
C TYR A 472 -6.18 0.28 -28.16
N PHE A 473 -5.96 0.99 -27.05
CA PHE A 473 -6.74 2.14 -26.60
C PHE A 473 -5.86 3.38 -26.58
N ALA A 474 -5.92 4.18 -27.64
CA ALA A 474 -5.04 5.34 -27.86
C ALA A 474 -5.25 6.47 -26.82
N GLN A 475 -6.42 6.55 -26.19
CA GLN A 475 -6.67 7.58 -25.15
C GLN A 475 -5.92 7.33 -23.84
N SER A 476 -5.43 6.11 -23.64
CA SER A 476 -4.74 5.68 -22.42
C SER A 476 -3.43 4.96 -22.70
N ASP A 477 -2.94 4.96 -23.95
CA ASP A 477 -1.75 4.24 -24.38
C ASP A 477 -1.73 2.78 -23.87
N MET A 478 -2.88 2.11 -23.91
CA MET A 478 -3.07 0.81 -23.29
C MET A 478 -3.36 -0.27 -24.32
N LEU A 479 -2.61 -1.36 -24.29
CA LEU A 479 -2.83 -2.56 -25.09
C LEU A 479 -3.43 -3.66 -24.21
N VAL A 480 -4.55 -4.23 -24.63
CA VAL A 480 -5.24 -5.33 -23.94
C VAL A 480 -5.17 -6.58 -24.79
N LEU A 481 -4.47 -7.59 -24.28
CA LEU A 481 -4.39 -8.92 -24.86
C LEU A 481 -5.45 -9.79 -24.18
N SER A 482 -6.32 -10.43 -24.97
CA SER A 482 -7.41 -11.28 -24.46
C SER A 482 -7.54 -12.57 -25.27
N ARG A 483 -8.25 -13.56 -24.70
CA ARG A 483 -8.37 -14.93 -25.23
C ARG A 483 -7.02 -15.67 -25.27
N LEU A 484 -6.21 -15.50 -24.23
CA LEU A 484 -4.96 -16.26 -24.08
C LEU A 484 -5.27 -17.70 -23.70
N ASP A 485 -6.09 -17.90 -22.66
CA ASP A 485 -6.53 -19.20 -22.15
C ASP A 485 -5.35 -20.17 -21.87
N VAL A 486 -4.21 -19.61 -21.42
CA VAL A 486 -3.00 -20.36 -21.05
C VAL A 486 -2.92 -20.51 -19.53
N PRO A 487 -2.73 -21.73 -19.00
CA PRO A 487 -2.47 -21.94 -17.58
C PRO A 487 -1.28 -21.12 -17.08
N ILE A 488 -1.40 -20.55 -15.87
CA ILE A 488 -0.34 -19.75 -15.25
C ILE A 488 0.97 -20.54 -15.05
N GLY A 489 0.86 -21.87 -14.93
CA GLY A 489 1.97 -22.79 -14.80
C GLY A 489 2.64 -23.21 -16.10
N GLN A 490 2.31 -22.58 -17.23
CA GLN A 490 2.85 -22.90 -18.55
C GLN A 490 3.68 -21.72 -19.10
N GLU A 491 4.74 -22.01 -19.85
CA GLU A 491 5.50 -20.98 -20.55
C GLU A 491 4.82 -20.57 -21.86
N PHE A 492 4.85 -19.27 -22.13
CA PHE A 492 4.27 -18.64 -23.30
C PHE A 492 5.03 -17.39 -23.74
N HIS A 493 4.89 -17.08 -25.03
CA HIS A 493 5.40 -15.88 -25.67
C HIS A 493 4.29 -15.29 -26.53
N VAL A 494 3.91 -14.05 -26.27
CA VAL A 494 3.04 -13.26 -27.12
C VAL A 494 3.85 -12.23 -27.88
N LYS A 495 3.65 -12.14 -29.19
CA LYS A 495 4.18 -11.08 -30.05
C LYS A 495 3.04 -10.32 -30.72
N VAL A 496 3.09 -9.00 -30.59
CA VAL A 496 2.11 -8.05 -31.14
C VAL A 496 2.87 -7.15 -32.11
N VAL A 497 2.47 -7.12 -33.38
CA VAL A 497 3.05 -6.23 -34.40
C VAL A 497 1.96 -5.28 -34.87
N ALA A 498 2.11 -4.01 -34.54
CA ALA A 498 1.14 -2.97 -34.84
C ALA A 498 0.88 -2.90 -36.35
N GLN A 499 -0.38 -2.68 -36.73
CA GLN A 499 -0.76 -2.53 -38.12
C GLN A 499 -0.88 -1.03 -38.43
N PRO A 500 -0.16 -0.51 -39.44
CA PRO A 500 -0.32 0.88 -39.86
C PRO A 500 -1.79 1.17 -40.15
N ALA A 501 -2.28 2.35 -39.74
CA ALA A 501 -3.61 2.79 -40.12
C ALA A 501 -3.75 2.67 -41.65
N ALA A 502 -4.76 1.94 -42.14
CA ALA A 502 -5.03 1.87 -43.56
C ALA A 502 -5.17 3.31 -44.08
N THR A 503 -4.29 3.71 -44.99
CA THR A 503 -4.47 4.95 -45.74
C THR A 503 -5.82 4.81 -46.44
N PRO A 504 -6.75 5.77 -46.31
CA PRO A 504 -8.00 5.68 -47.04
C PRO A 504 -7.65 5.58 -48.52
N GLU A 505 -8.03 4.46 -49.15
CA GLU A 505 -7.75 4.21 -50.56
C GLU A 505 -8.19 5.43 -51.36
N GLY A 506 -7.21 6.07 -52.01
CA GLY A 506 -7.47 7.16 -52.92
C GLY A 506 -8.53 6.72 -53.93
N GLY A 507 -9.65 7.43 -53.92
CA GLY A 507 -10.76 7.20 -54.84
C GLY A 507 -10.23 7.08 -56.27
N LYS A 508 -10.34 5.88 -56.83
CA LYS A 508 -10.05 5.61 -58.24
C LYS A 508 -10.93 6.52 -59.10
N LYS A 509 -10.25 7.23 -60.00
CA LYS A 509 -10.76 8.00 -61.12
C LYS A 509 -11.94 7.30 -61.81
N GLY A 510 -13.09 7.98 -61.85
CA GLY A 510 -14.10 7.78 -62.89
C GLY A 510 -13.82 8.73 -64.06
N GLY A 511 -13.65 8.16 -65.26
CA GLY A 511 -13.33 8.89 -66.48
C GLY A 511 -14.49 9.75 -67.01
N GLY A 512 -14.15 10.77 -67.79
CA GLY A 512 -15.11 11.63 -68.48
C GLY A 512 -14.44 12.65 -69.40
N VAL A 513 -14.19 12.22 -70.64
CA VAL A 513 -14.29 12.94 -71.92
C VAL A 513 -13.76 14.39 -72.00
N GLY A 514 -12.76 14.58 -72.85
CA GLY A 514 -12.23 15.90 -73.20
C GLY A 514 -13.06 16.64 -74.26
N VAL A 515 -12.94 17.97 -74.26
CA VAL A 515 -13.15 18.85 -75.42
C VAL A 515 -12.16 20.02 -75.32
N ASN A 516 -11.39 20.22 -76.40
CA ASN A 516 -10.54 21.38 -76.67
C ASN A 516 -11.39 22.64 -76.94
N ALA A 517 -10.94 23.81 -76.48
CA ALA A 517 -11.13 25.06 -77.23
C ALA A 517 -10.14 26.16 -76.80
N SER A 518 -9.44 26.66 -77.81
CA SER A 518 -8.53 27.80 -77.89
C SER A 518 -9.24 29.16 -77.99
N GLY A 519 -8.55 30.25 -77.63
CA GLY A 519 -8.83 31.63 -78.13
C GLY A 519 -8.85 32.67 -77.02
N LYS A 520 -7.79 33.47 -76.77
CA LYS A 520 -7.30 34.72 -77.42
C LYS A 520 -8.21 35.96 -77.31
N SER A 521 -7.55 37.08 -76.94
CA SER A 521 -7.92 38.52 -77.04
C SER A 521 -8.96 39.05 -76.03
N GLY A 522 -8.83 40.24 -75.43
CA GLY A 522 -7.86 41.33 -75.52
C GLY A 522 -8.47 42.65 -74.97
N SER A 523 -7.63 43.54 -74.41
CA SER A 523 -7.80 45.01 -74.15
C SER A 523 -8.97 45.51 -73.30
N GLY A 524 -8.88 46.54 -72.44
CA GLY A 524 -7.84 47.55 -72.14
C GLY A 524 -8.15 48.21 -70.77
N GLU A 525 -7.13 48.72 -70.07
CA GLU A 525 -6.88 50.17 -69.78
C GLU A 525 -7.85 50.78 -68.75
N GLU A 526 -7.46 51.56 -67.73
CA GLU A 526 -6.19 52.11 -67.23
C GLU A 526 -6.55 52.86 -65.93
N ALA A 527 -5.65 52.90 -64.94
CA ALA A 527 -5.36 54.09 -64.10
C ALA A 527 -4.35 53.74 -62.99
N GLU A 528 -3.11 54.20 -63.18
CA GLU A 528 -2.26 55.00 -62.27
C GLU A 528 -2.35 54.75 -60.74
N LYS A 529 -1.30 54.81 -59.91
CA LYS A 529 0.13 55.10 -60.03
C LYS A 529 0.74 54.83 -58.65
N GLY A 530 2.02 54.43 -58.61
CA GLY A 530 3.05 54.67 -57.57
C GLY A 530 2.73 54.45 -56.08
N GLY A 531 3.56 53.81 -55.26
CA GLY A 531 5.00 53.65 -55.37
C GLY A 531 5.62 53.90 -53.99
N ALA A 532 6.13 52.81 -53.42
CA ALA A 532 7.29 52.70 -52.53
C ALA A 532 7.39 53.54 -51.23
N ALA A 533 7.24 52.80 -50.12
CA ALA A 533 8.28 52.48 -49.13
C ALA A 533 9.17 53.58 -48.49
N GLY A 534 9.31 53.49 -47.16
CA GLY A 534 10.56 53.82 -46.47
C GLY A 534 10.37 54.51 -45.11
N GLY A 535 10.60 53.78 -44.02
CA GLY A 535 10.29 54.23 -42.65
C GLY A 535 11.25 55.23 -41.99
N LYS A 536 10.84 55.79 -40.84
CA LYS A 536 11.58 55.79 -39.56
C LYS A 536 10.79 56.46 -38.42
N LYS A 537 11.05 55.91 -37.22
CA LYS A 537 10.62 56.18 -35.83
C LYS A 537 10.38 57.64 -35.40
N SER A 538 9.43 57.88 -34.47
CA SER A 538 9.71 58.26 -33.04
C SER A 538 8.48 58.83 -32.27
N ALA A 539 8.39 58.46 -30.98
CA ALA A 539 7.86 59.19 -29.81
C ALA A 539 6.33 59.40 -29.56
N GLU A 540 5.79 58.49 -28.74
CA GLU A 540 5.09 58.67 -27.44
C GLU A 540 4.37 60.01 -27.09
N LYS A 541 3.06 59.93 -26.77
CA LYS A 541 2.41 60.80 -25.76
C LYS A 541 1.20 60.14 -25.07
N LYS A 542 1.22 60.26 -23.73
CA LYS A 542 0.38 59.69 -22.66
C LYS A 542 -1.14 59.94 -22.78
N LYS A 543 -1.93 58.94 -22.36
CA LYS A 543 -3.38 59.06 -22.03
C LYS A 543 -3.59 58.78 -20.53
N LYS A 544 -4.22 59.71 -19.82
CA LYS A 544 -4.56 59.63 -18.38
C LYS A 544 -5.68 58.61 -18.13
N SER A 545 -5.54 57.73 -17.14
CA SER A 545 -6.61 56.86 -16.62
C SER A 545 -7.29 57.48 -15.38
N LYS A 546 -8.61 57.28 -15.26
CA LYS A 546 -9.41 57.63 -14.09
C LYS A 546 -9.33 56.48 -13.07
N PHE A 547 -9.13 56.81 -11.80
CA PHE A 547 -9.03 55.90 -10.65
C PHE A 547 -10.40 55.38 -10.20
N SER A 548 -10.48 54.08 -9.87
CA SER A 548 -11.65 53.44 -9.24
C SER A 548 -11.41 53.24 -7.74
N VAL A 549 -12.37 53.66 -6.92
CA VAL A 549 -12.35 53.62 -5.45
C VAL A 549 -12.33 52.20 -4.88
N THR A 550 -12.66 51.17 -5.68
CA THR A 550 -12.56 49.76 -5.29
C THR A 550 -11.14 49.22 -5.18
N GLY A 551 -10.15 49.83 -5.85
CA GLY A 551 -8.74 49.40 -5.77
C GLY A 551 -8.05 49.79 -4.45
N ILE A 552 -8.50 50.86 -3.80
CA ILE A 552 -7.88 51.37 -2.57
C ILE A 552 -8.23 50.50 -1.36
N VAL A 553 -9.45 49.95 -1.33
CA VAL A 553 -9.88 49.04 -0.24
C VAL A 553 -9.09 47.72 -0.29
N GLY A 554 -8.81 47.18 -1.49
CA GLY A 554 -8.00 45.97 -1.65
C GLY A 554 -6.54 46.13 -1.23
N ILE A 555 -5.94 47.29 -1.51
CA ILE A 555 -4.55 47.58 -1.13
C ILE A 555 -4.42 47.79 0.38
N VAL A 556 -5.38 48.47 1.02
CA VAL A 556 -5.37 48.69 2.48
C VAL A 556 -5.55 47.38 3.25
N VAL A 557 -6.44 46.48 2.79
CA VAL A 557 -6.62 45.15 3.39
C VAL A 557 -5.38 44.27 3.17
N GLY A 558 -4.77 44.32 1.99
CA GLY A 558 -3.54 43.59 1.69
C GLY A 558 -2.35 44.05 2.54
N CYS A 559 -2.17 45.36 2.73
CA CYS A 559 -1.10 45.90 3.57
C CYS A 559 -1.29 45.59 5.06
N ALA A 560 -2.54 45.57 5.56
CA ALA A 560 -2.83 45.16 6.94
C ALA A 560 -2.52 43.67 7.19
N PHE A 561 -2.80 42.81 6.21
CA PHE A 561 -2.51 41.38 6.30
C PHE A 561 -0.99 41.11 6.27
N LEU A 562 -0.25 41.83 5.42
CA LEU A 562 1.20 41.72 5.35
C LEU A 562 1.89 42.22 6.64
N ALA A 563 1.38 43.31 7.23
CA ALA A 563 1.86 43.84 8.51
C ALA A 563 1.62 42.85 9.67
N ALA A 564 0.48 42.15 9.68
CA ALA A 564 0.19 41.12 10.69
C ALA A 564 1.13 39.91 10.59
N ILE A 565 1.49 39.49 9.38
CA ILE A 565 2.46 38.40 9.15
C ILE A 565 3.86 38.82 9.61
N ILE A 566 4.29 40.05 9.29
CA ILE A 566 5.59 40.58 9.73
C ILE A 566 5.64 40.71 11.26
N PHE A 567 4.56 41.15 11.89
CA PHE A 567 4.45 41.24 13.35
C PHE A 567 4.51 39.87 14.04
N MET A 568 3.84 38.85 13.47
CA MET A 568 3.97 37.47 13.96
C MET A 568 5.39 36.92 13.80
N PHE A 569 6.07 37.23 12.69
CA PHE A 569 7.46 36.80 12.47
C PHE A 569 8.43 37.47 13.46
N LEU A 570 8.24 38.75 13.76
CA LEU A 570 9.03 39.48 14.77
C LEU A 570 8.79 38.96 16.19
N LEU A 571 7.54 38.60 16.54
CA LEU A 571 7.22 37.96 17.83
C LEU A 571 7.85 36.56 17.95
N ARG A 572 7.90 35.80 16.86
CA ARG A 572 8.56 34.48 16.82
C ARG A 572 10.08 34.60 16.99
N ARG A 573 10.70 35.61 16.37
CA ARG A 573 12.13 35.92 16.54
C ARG A 573 12.47 36.40 17.95
N ARG A 574 11.56 37.12 18.63
CA ARG A 574 11.76 37.57 20.01
C ARG A 574 11.64 36.44 21.05
N ARG A 575 10.94 35.34 20.72
CA ARG A 575 10.86 34.13 21.58
C ARG A 575 12.10 33.21 21.50
N GLN A 576 12.91 33.30 20.45
CA GLN A 576 14.15 32.52 20.31
C GLN A 576 15.39 33.22 20.92
N GLY A 577 15.25 34.44 21.46
CA GLY A 577 16.36 35.21 22.05
C GLY A 577 16.48 35.14 23.58
N TYR A 578 15.84 34.17 24.24
CA TYR A 578 15.83 34.04 25.71
C TYR A 578 16.36 32.70 26.25
N GLU A 579 17.00 31.87 25.41
CA GLU A 579 17.70 30.63 25.85
C GLU A 579 19.23 30.75 25.80
N THR A 580 19.76 31.94 26.07
CA THR A 580 21.19 32.11 26.38
C THR A 580 21.33 33.26 27.39
N ILE A 581 21.14 32.92 28.66
CA ILE A 581 21.87 33.36 29.87
C ILE A 581 21.70 32.24 30.89
#